data_AF-A0AAN4ZB17-F1
#
_entry.id   AF-A0AAN4ZB17-F1
#
_cell.length_a   1.000
_cell.length_b   1.000
_cell.length_c   1.000
_cell.angle_alpha   90.00
_cell.angle_beta   90.00
_cell.angle_gamma   90.00
#
_symmetry.space_group_name_H-M   'P 1'
#
loop_
_entity.id
_entity.type
_entity.pdbx_description
1 polymer ?
#
loop_
_entity_poly.entity_id
_entity_poly.type
_entity_poly.pdbx_seq_one_letter_code
_entity_poly.pdbx_strand_id
1 'polypeptide(L)'
;SSQVNVDGAIVCDTENGREKALLSDVVVQLREYNNPFEADSLDTYVTKSDGEFIVSGSSAEWDDEFFIEVKVPCWGKQIQRCDN
;
A
#
# COMPACT_ATOMS: atom_id res chain seq x y z
N SER A 1 7.31 16.60 -15.56
CA SER A 1 6.70 15.95 -14.40
C SER A 1 6.03 14.67 -14.84
N SER A 2 6.35 13.58 -14.17
CA SER A 2 5.65 12.30 -14.33
C SER A 2 4.55 12.22 -13.27
N GLN A 3 3.42 11.61 -13.60
CA GLN A 3 2.31 11.42 -12.66
C GLN A 3 1.93 9.95 -12.61
N VAL A 4 1.72 9.44 -11.41
CA VAL A 4 1.27 8.07 -11.17
C VAL A 4 0.00 8.09 -10.32
N ASN A 5 -0.91 7.19 -10.68
CA ASN A 5 -2.10 6.89 -9.90
C ASN A 5 -2.17 5.37 -9.74
N VAL A 6 -2.32 4.91 -8.51
CA VAL A 6 -2.40 3.48 -8.20
C VAL A 6 -3.69 3.22 -7.45
N ASP A 7 -4.56 2.44 -8.07
CA ASP A 7 -5.74 1.85 -7.45
C ASP A 7 -5.46 0.38 -7.13
N GLY A 8 -5.98 -0.09 -5.99
CA GLY A 8 -5.81 -1.48 -5.61
C GLY A 8 -6.59 -1.86 -4.36
N ALA A 9 -6.43 -3.10 -3.93
CA ALA A 9 -7.00 -3.61 -2.69
C ALA A 9 -5.99 -4.47 -1.94
N ILE A 10 -5.97 -4.38 -0.62
CA ILE A 10 -5.19 -5.26 0.24
C ILE A 10 -6.05 -6.47 0.61
N VAL A 11 -5.65 -7.62 0.11
CA VAL A 11 -6.32 -8.90 0.35
C VAL A 11 -5.38 -9.79 1.14
N CYS A 12 -5.90 -10.32 2.24
CA CYS A 12 -5.33 -11.44 2.94
C CYS A 12 -5.88 -12.74 2.38
N ASP A 13 -4.96 -13.61 1.95
CA ASP A 13 -5.27 -14.95 1.46
C ASP A 13 -4.92 -15.95 2.56
N THR A 14 -5.93 -16.63 3.09
CA THR A 14 -5.80 -17.60 4.18
C THR A 14 -6.12 -19.00 3.70
N GLU A 15 -5.57 -20.00 4.39
CA GLU A 15 -5.81 -21.43 4.09
C GLU A 15 -5.44 -21.87 2.65
N ASN A 16 -4.34 -21.40 2.09
CA ASN A 16 -3.90 -21.71 0.71
C ASN A 16 -4.93 -21.30 -0.38
N GLY A 17 -5.54 -20.12 -0.32
CA GLY A 17 -6.46 -19.63 -1.36
C GLY A 17 -7.94 -19.84 -1.06
N ARG A 18 -8.29 -20.44 0.07
CA ARG A 18 -9.67 -20.88 0.35
C ARG A 18 -10.53 -19.81 1.00
N GLU A 19 -9.93 -18.91 1.78
CA GLU A 19 -10.60 -17.76 2.35
C GLU A 19 -9.83 -16.48 1.99
N LYS A 20 -10.59 -15.44 1.61
CA LYS A 20 -10.05 -14.14 1.25
C LYS A 20 -10.71 -13.08 2.12
N ALA A 21 -9.91 -12.30 2.82
CA ALA A 21 -10.36 -11.20 3.65
C ALA A 21 -9.75 -9.89 3.16
N LEU A 22 -10.58 -8.86 2.98
CA LEU A 22 -10.11 -7.51 2.74
C LEU A 22 -9.56 -6.94 4.05
N LEU A 23 -8.37 -6.34 3.98
CA LEU A 23 -7.69 -5.82 5.17
C LEU A 23 -7.92 -4.32 5.32
N SER A 24 -8.55 -3.96 6.44
CA SER A 24 -8.63 -2.58 6.94
C SER A 24 -7.42 -2.20 7.79
N ASP A 25 -7.26 -0.89 7.99
CA ASP A 25 -6.22 -0.26 8.82
C ASP A 25 -4.79 -0.50 8.31
N VAL A 26 -4.62 -0.95 7.07
CA VAL A 26 -3.32 -1.11 6.42
C VAL A 26 -2.90 0.24 5.84
N VAL A 27 -1.67 0.65 6.15
CA VAL A 27 -1.11 1.89 5.59
C VAL A 27 -0.44 1.56 4.26
N VAL A 28 -0.89 2.22 3.20
CA VAL A 28 -0.33 2.13 1.85
C VAL A 28 0.28 3.48 1.50
N GLN A 29 1.57 3.50 1.16
CA GLN A 29 2.29 4.73 0.84
C GLN A 29 2.82 4.67 -0.58
N LEU A 30 2.55 5.71 -1.35
CA LEU A 30 3.25 5.95 -2.61
C LEU A 30 4.53 6.69 -2.30
N ARG A 31 5.65 6.16 -2.77
CA ARG A 31 6.98 6.69 -2.52
C ARG A 31 7.76 6.84 -3.81
N GLU A 32 8.74 7.71 -3.77
CA GLU A 32 9.64 8.05 -4.87
C GLU A 32 11.09 7.95 -4.40
N TYR A 33 11.94 7.33 -5.21
CA TYR A 33 13.39 7.32 -5.00
C TYR A 33 14.05 8.35 -5.90
N ASN A 34 14.46 9.47 -5.30
CA ASN A 34 15.28 10.50 -5.96
C ASN A 34 16.78 10.18 -5.81
N ASN A 35 17.16 9.40 -4.79
CA ASN A 35 18.51 8.91 -4.51
C ASN A 35 18.41 7.70 -3.54
N PRO A 36 19.26 6.64 -3.59
CA PRO A 36 19.24 5.49 -2.67
C PRO A 36 19.21 5.76 -1.16
N PHE A 37 19.36 7.02 -0.73
CA PHE A 37 19.35 7.42 0.68
C PHE A 37 18.13 8.27 1.08
N GLU A 38 17.33 8.74 0.11
CA GLU A 38 16.18 9.61 0.33
C GLU A 38 14.99 9.09 -0.48
N ALA A 39 14.02 8.54 0.25
CA ALA A 39 12.75 8.08 -0.29
C ALA A 39 11.65 9.03 0.18
N ASP A 40 11.12 9.83 -0.73
CA ASP A 40 10.06 10.77 -0.43
C ASP A 40 8.70 10.06 -0.39
N SER A 41 7.86 10.44 0.57
CA SER A 41 6.48 9.96 0.63
C SER A 41 5.62 10.95 -0.16
N LEU A 42 5.07 10.51 -1.28
CA LEU A 42 4.23 11.33 -2.14
C LEU A 42 2.78 11.34 -1.66
N ASP A 43 2.29 10.19 -1.21
CA ASP A 43 0.92 10.04 -0.72
C ASP A 43 0.83 8.90 0.31
N THR A 44 -0.20 8.91 1.13
CA THR A 44 -0.47 7.88 2.13
C THR A 44 -1.96 7.67 2.29
N TYR A 45 -2.37 6.42 2.17
CA TYR A 45 -3.74 5.98 2.36
C TYR A 45 -3.82 4.94 3.48
N VAL A 46 -4.91 4.95 4.23
CA VAL A 46 -5.22 3.90 5.21
C VAL A 46 -6.47 3.17 4.73
N THR A 47 -6.34 1.86 4.49
CA THR A 47 -7.45 1.06 3.97
C THR A 47 -8.63 1.05 4.93
N LYS A 48 -9.84 1.11 4.38
CA LYS A 48 -11.08 0.96 5.15
C LYS A 48 -11.50 -0.50 5.16
N SER A 49 -12.71 -0.78 5.64
CA SER A 49 -13.27 -2.14 5.71
C SER A 49 -13.36 -2.88 4.38
N ASP A 50 -13.36 -2.15 3.26
CA ASP A 50 -13.34 -2.67 1.90
C ASP A 50 -11.92 -3.03 1.43
N GLY A 51 -10.87 -2.71 2.19
CA GLY A 51 -9.48 -2.98 1.81
C GLY A 51 -8.98 -2.22 0.59
N GLU A 52 -9.82 -1.39 -0.04
CA GLU A 52 -9.50 -0.64 -1.24
C GLU A 52 -8.67 0.60 -0.89
N PHE A 53 -7.75 0.95 -1.78
CA PHE A 53 -6.93 2.16 -1.67
C PHE A 53 -6.77 2.83 -3.03
N ILE A 54 -6.58 4.14 -2.99
CA ILE A 54 -6.13 4.94 -4.12
C ILE A 54 -5.04 5.86 -3.58
N VAL A 55 -3.85 5.81 -4.20
CA VAL A 55 -2.75 6.73 -3.91
C VAL A 55 -2.27 7.34 -5.21
N SER A 56 -1.95 8.63 -5.17
CA SER A 56 -1.53 9.37 -6.36
C SER A 56 -0.42 10.35 -6.04
N GLY A 57 0.50 10.52 -6.98
CA GLY A 57 1.66 11.37 -6.78
C GLY A 57 2.25 11.84 -8.09
N SER A 58 3.08 12.86 -8.00
CA SER A 58 3.80 13.41 -9.14
C SER A 58 5.25 13.64 -8.80
N SER A 59 6.12 13.26 -9.73
CA SER A 59 7.53 13.56 -9.72
C SER A 59 7.82 14.88 -10.46
N ALA A 60 8.77 15.64 -9.94
CA ALA A 60 9.34 16.77 -10.68
C ALA A 60 10.33 16.31 -11.77
N GLU A 61 11.03 15.20 -11.55
CA GLU A 61 12.02 14.63 -12.46
C GLU A 61 11.40 13.56 -13.36
N TRP A 62 12.19 12.99 -14.26
CA TRP A 62 11.71 12.15 -15.37
C TRP A 62 12.23 10.72 -15.31
N ASP A 63 13.13 10.41 -14.37
CA ASP A 63 13.76 9.10 -14.19
C ASP A 63 13.54 8.55 -12.77
N ASP A 64 12.60 9.12 -12.01
CA ASP A 64 12.34 8.70 -10.64
C ASP A 64 11.53 7.40 -10.61
N GLU A 65 11.96 6.50 -9.75
CA GLU A 65 11.27 5.22 -9.53
C GLU A 65 10.19 5.39 -8.46
N PHE A 66 8.96 5.07 -8.84
CA PHE A 66 7.83 5.00 -7.92
C PHE A 66 7.70 3.60 -7.33
N PHE A 67 7.35 3.53 -6.05
CA PHE A 67 7.07 2.27 -5.38
C PHE A 67 5.96 2.41 -4.34
N ILE A 68 5.30 1.28 -4.07
CA ILE A 68 4.28 1.17 -3.03
C ILE A 68 4.89 0.48 -1.81
N GLU A 69 4.85 1.16 -0.67
CA GLU A 69 5.18 0.59 0.62
C GLU A 69 3.88 0.25 1.36
N VAL A 70 3.71 -1.02 1.74
CA VAL A 70 2.54 -1.50 2.49
C VAL A 70 2.96 -1.86 3.91
N LYS A 71 2.38 -1.19 4.91
CA LYS A 71 2.63 -1.42 6.34
C LYS A 71 1.39 -2.02 6.99
N VAL A 72 1.51 -3.29 7.34
CA VAL A 72 0.43 -4.10 7.91
C VAL A 72 0.58 -4.10 9.44
N PRO A 73 -0.35 -3.51 10.22
CA PRO A 73 -0.22 -3.44 11.67
C PRO A 73 -0.51 -4.78 12.37
N CYS A 74 0.39 -5.26 13.22
CA CYS A 74 0.23 -6.56 13.91
C CYS A 74 -0.94 -6.64 14.93
N TRP A 75 -1.68 -5.55 15.15
CA TRP A 75 -2.74 -5.44 16.16
C TRP A 75 -4.16 -5.38 15.56
N GLY A 76 -4.29 -5.43 14.23
CA GLY A 76 -5.59 -5.46 13.55
C GLY A 76 -6.29 -6.81 13.69
N LYS A 77 -7.58 -6.80 14.06
CA LYS A 77 -8.39 -8.04 14.24
C LYS A 77 -8.49 -8.88 12.96
N GLN A 78 -8.41 -8.25 11.78
CA GLN A 78 -8.45 -8.95 10.50
C GLN A 78 -7.11 -9.60 10.13
N ILE A 79 -6.00 -9.04 10.59
CA ILE A 79 -4.65 -9.60 10.37
C ILE A 79 -4.43 -10.86 11.21
N GLN A 80 -5.03 -10.95 12.39
CA GLN A 80 -5.05 -12.20 13.18
C GLN A 80 -5.75 -13.37 12.46
N ARG A 81 -6.56 -13.10 11.43
CA ARG A 81 -7.12 -14.18 10.58
C ARG A 81 -6.11 -14.70 9.56
N CYS A 82 -5.12 -13.88 9.20
CA CYS A 82 -4.07 -14.21 8.24
C CYS A 82 -2.97 -15.11 8.79
N ASP A 83 -2.78 -15.11 10.11
CA ASP A 83 -1.74 -15.89 10.80
C ASP A 83 -2.19 -17.31 11.19
N ASN A 84 -3.43 -17.74 10.87
CA ASN A 84 -3.97 -19.06 11.21
C ASN A 84 -3.98 -20.04 10.03
#